data_AF-X1EUV2-F1
#
_entry.id   AF-X1EUV2-F1
#
_cell.length_a   1.000
_cell.length_b   1.000
_cell.length_c   1.000
_cell.angle_alpha   90.00
_cell.angle_beta   90.00
_cell.angle_gamma   90.00
#
_symmetry.space_group_name_H-M   'P 1'
#
loop_
_entity.id
_entity.type
_entity.pdbx_description
1 polymer ?
#
loop_
_entity_poly.entity_id
_entity_poly.type
_entity_poly.pdbx_seq_one_letter_code
_entity_poly.pdbx_strand_id
1 'polypeptide(L)'
;MMPEKERVKSRLRELIDLETEKALIGGELGYASELQEAKRLVTQEAKKLRKENPYIKFMGTCMVEGEGDPRERMKTCAAKWGEKSEEEKDALKTRDK
;
A
#
# COMPACT_ATOMS: atom_id res chain seq x y z
N MET A 1 -16.36 16.69 9.66
CA MET A 1 -15.45 17.72 9.11
C MET A 1 -14.25 17.02 8.51
N MET A 2 -13.90 17.25 7.23
CA MET A 2 -12.69 16.63 6.67
C MET A 2 -11.43 17.24 7.30
N PRO A 3 -10.40 16.45 7.64
CA PRO A 3 -9.13 16.97 8.11
C PRO A 3 -8.51 17.94 7.10
N GLU A 4 -7.85 18.99 7.57
CA GLU A 4 -7.25 20.04 6.73
C GLU A 4 -6.31 19.48 5.66
N LYS A 5 -5.49 18.48 6.01
CA LYS A 5 -4.60 17.77 5.07
C LYS A 5 -5.35 17.07 3.94
N GLU A 6 -6.52 16.51 4.20
CA GLU A 6 -7.33 15.84 3.18
C GLU A 6 -7.97 16.86 2.24
N ARG A 7 -8.39 18.03 2.74
CA ARG A 7 -8.87 19.13 1.88
C ARG A 7 -7.79 19.64 0.93
N VAL A 8 -6.57 19.83 1.44
CA VAL A 8 -5.43 20.30 0.62
C VAL A 8 -5.11 19.27 -0.47
N LYS A 9 -5.08 17.98 -0.14
CA LYS A 9 -4.87 16.91 -1.13
C LYS A 9 -5.96 16.86 -2.20
N SER A 10 -7.22 16.99 -1.83
CA SER A 10 -8.34 17.02 -2.79
C SER A 10 -8.17 18.18 -3.78
N ARG A 11 -7.90 19.37 -3.25
CA ARG A 11 -7.74 20.58 -4.08
C ARG A 11 -6.50 20.51 -4.98
N LEU A 12 -5.41 19.90 -4.51
CA LEU A 12 -4.23 19.66 -5.32
C LEU A 12 -4.51 18.67 -6.48
N ARG A 13 -5.31 17.62 -6.24
CA ARG A 13 -5.71 16.68 -7.30
C ARG A 13 -6.58 17.36 -8.36
N GLU A 14 -7.54 18.16 -7.94
CA GLU A 14 -8.40 18.92 -8.87
C GLU A 14 -7.57 19.85 -9.76
N LEU A 15 -6.54 20.51 -9.20
CA LEU A 15 -5.61 21.33 -9.96
C LEU A 15 -4.79 20.51 -10.97
N ILE A 16 -4.28 19.35 -10.57
CA ILE A 16 -3.54 18.46 -11.47
C ILE A 16 -4.44 17.97 -12.62
N ASP A 17 -5.70 17.64 -12.33
CA ASP A 17 -6.66 17.19 -13.34
C ASP A 17 -6.96 18.27 -14.38
N LEU A 18 -7.23 19.51 -13.91
CA LEU A 18 -7.44 20.65 -14.79
C LEU A 18 -6.22 20.95 -15.67
N GLU A 19 -5.02 20.87 -15.10
CA GLU A 19 -3.79 21.15 -15.85
C GLU A 19 -3.47 20.03 -16.86
N THR A 20 -3.80 18.78 -16.52
CA THR A 20 -3.64 17.64 -17.42
C THR A 20 -4.55 17.78 -18.64
N GLU A 21 -5.80 18.19 -18.43
CA GLU A 21 -6.75 18.41 -19.52
C GLU A 21 -6.25 19.49 -20.50
N LYS A 22 -5.70 20.61 -19.97
CA LYS A 22 -5.08 21.64 -20.81
C LYS A 22 -3.88 21.11 -21.60
N ALA A 23 -3.01 20.33 -20.97
CA ALA A 23 -1.84 19.75 -21.63
C ALA A 23 -2.26 18.78 -22.76
N LEU A 24 -3.30 17.98 -22.54
CA LEU A 24 -3.86 17.09 -23.57
C LEU A 24 -4.46 17.88 -24.74
N ILE A 25 -5.21 18.95 -24.48
CA ILE A 25 -5.76 19.83 -25.52
C ILE A 25 -4.63 20.52 -26.30
N GLY A 26 -3.56 20.93 -25.61
CA GLY A 26 -2.38 21.55 -26.22
C GLY A 26 -1.45 20.59 -26.98
N GLY A 27 -1.72 19.28 -26.94
CA GLY A 27 -0.86 18.26 -27.55
C GLY A 27 0.45 18.00 -26.79
N GLU A 28 0.57 18.49 -25.56
CA GLU A 28 1.75 18.34 -24.69
C GLU A 28 1.72 17.00 -23.95
N LEU A 29 1.79 15.89 -24.71
CA LEU A 29 1.62 14.53 -24.15
C LEU A 29 2.67 14.17 -23.08
N GLY A 30 3.90 14.68 -23.21
CA GLY A 30 4.96 14.49 -22.21
C GLY A 30 4.60 15.13 -20.86
N TYR A 31 4.15 16.38 -20.90
CA TYR A 31 3.74 17.11 -19.70
C TYR A 31 2.48 16.51 -19.06
N ALA A 32 1.51 16.07 -19.87
CA ALA A 32 0.34 15.34 -19.37
C ALA A 32 0.73 14.04 -18.63
N SER A 33 1.75 13.33 -19.11
CA SER A 33 2.28 12.13 -18.44
C SER A 33 2.95 12.47 -17.10
N GLU A 34 3.70 13.57 -17.02
CA GLU A 34 4.33 14.04 -15.77
C GLU A 34 3.27 14.41 -14.73
N LEU A 35 2.18 15.06 -15.14
CA LEU A 35 1.07 15.41 -14.27
C LEU A 35 0.34 14.17 -13.71
N GLN A 36 0.15 13.12 -14.53
CA GLN A 36 -0.41 11.85 -14.06
C GLN A 36 0.49 11.16 -13.03
N GLU A 37 1.81 11.20 -13.21
CA GLU A 37 2.76 10.66 -12.24
C GLU A 37 2.76 11.49 -10.95
N ALA A 38 2.69 12.82 -11.03
CA ALA A 38 2.54 13.69 -9.87
C ALA A 38 1.24 13.39 -9.11
N LYS A 39 0.12 13.19 -9.82
CA LYS A 39 -1.17 12.76 -9.23
C LYS A 39 -1.02 11.44 -8.49
N ARG A 40 -0.29 10.48 -9.09
CA ARG A 40 0.01 9.18 -8.47
C ARG A 40 0.80 9.35 -7.18
N LEU A 41 1.87 10.15 -7.18
CA LEU A 41 2.71 10.39 -6.00
C LEU A 41 1.96 11.09 -4.87
N VAL A 42 1.21 12.16 -5.16
CA VAL A 42 0.34 12.85 -4.17
C VAL A 42 -0.70 11.89 -3.58
N THR A 43 -1.17 10.94 -4.38
CA THR A 43 -2.13 9.92 -3.95
C THR A 43 -1.46 8.78 -3.17
N GLN A 44 -0.24 8.39 -3.54
CA GLN A 44 0.50 7.29 -2.94
C GLN A 44 1.24 7.70 -1.65
N GLU A 45 1.70 8.94 -1.52
CA GLU A 45 2.20 9.48 -0.23
C GLU A 45 1.10 9.55 0.85
N ALA A 46 -0.18 9.36 0.48
CA ALA A 46 -1.26 9.15 1.45
C ALA A 46 -1.36 7.72 1.98
N LYS A 47 -0.76 6.72 1.31
CA LYS A 47 -0.56 5.40 1.91
C LYS A 47 0.64 5.51 2.85
N LYS A 48 0.39 6.00 4.08
CA LYS A 48 1.18 5.53 5.23
C LYS A 48 1.36 4.03 5.02
N LEU A 49 2.60 3.55 4.89
CA LEU A 49 2.90 2.13 4.94
C LEU A 49 2.10 1.60 6.12
N ARG A 50 1.01 0.88 5.84
CA ARG A 50 0.21 0.29 6.91
C ARG A 50 1.21 -0.59 7.64
N LYS A 51 1.34 -0.40 8.96
CA LYS A 51 2.19 -1.27 9.78
C LYS A 51 1.88 -2.69 9.35
N GLU A 52 2.91 -3.36 8.85
CA GLU A 52 2.76 -4.68 8.26
C GLU A 52 2.12 -5.59 9.29
N ASN A 53 0.99 -6.21 8.94
CA ASN A 53 0.26 -7.05 9.87
C ASN A 53 1.15 -8.25 10.23
N PRO A 54 1.39 -8.56 11.52
CA PRO A 54 2.20 -9.71 11.95
C PRO A 54 1.81 -11.02 11.27
N TYR A 55 0.51 -11.21 11.01
CA TYR A 55 0.00 -12.36 10.27
C TYR A 55 0.51 -12.38 8.82
N ILE A 56 0.46 -11.24 8.12
CA ILE A 56 0.92 -11.15 6.73
C ILE A 56 2.43 -11.39 6.65
N LYS A 57 3.20 -10.84 7.60
CA LYS A 57 4.63 -11.08 7.70
C LYS A 57 4.95 -12.57 7.93
N PHE A 58 4.28 -13.19 8.89
CA PHE A 58 4.43 -14.63 9.16
C PHE A 58 4.04 -15.49 7.96
N MET A 59 2.90 -15.20 7.33
CA MET A 59 2.43 -15.93 6.16
C MET A 59 3.42 -15.80 5.00
N GLY A 60 3.98 -14.61 4.77
CA GLY A 60 5.02 -14.39 3.77
C GLY A 60 6.23 -15.30 3.99
N THR A 61 6.78 -15.33 5.21
CA THR A 61 7.93 -16.20 5.55
C THR A 61 7.58 -17.68 5.43
N CYS A 62 6.46 -18.12 6.04
CA CYS A 62 6.03 -19.51 6.04
C CYS A 62 5.74 -20.06 4.63
N MET A 63 5.25 -19.20 3.72
CA MET A 63 4.99 -19.53 2.32
C MET A 63 6.23 -19.51 1.43
N VAL A 64 7.33 -18.88 1.83
CA VAL A 64 8.59 -18.92 1.06
C VAL A 64 9.39 -20.19 1.35
N GLU A 65 9.37 -20.70 2.58
CA GLU A 65 10.25 -21.78 3.06
C GLU A 65 9.82 -23.22 2.68
N GLY A 66 8.99 -23.40 1.66
CA GLY A 66 8.43 -24.73 1.39
C GLY A 66 8.14 -24.98 -0.06
N GLU A 67 7.93 -26.24 -0.37
CA GLU A 67 7.69 -26.74 -1.72
C GLU A 67 6.29 -27.38 -1.76
N GLY A 68 5.63 -27.34 -2.93
CA GLY A 68 4.29 -27.93 -3.12
C GLY A 68 3.17 -26.93 -3.41
N ASP A 69 1.92 -27.40 -3.36
CA ASP A 69 0.74 -26.62 -3.76
C ASP A 69 0.52 -25.38 -2.86
N PRO A 70 0.41 -24.17 -3.43
CA PRO A 70 0.24 -22.95 -2.66
C PRO A 70 -1.01 -22.94 -1.76
N ARG A 71 -2.10 -23.62 -2.14
CA ARG A 71 -3.34 -23.60 -1.34
C ARG A 71 -3.22 -24.50 -0.11
N GLU A 72 -2.60 -25.66 -0.27
CA GLU A 72 -2.31 -26.55 0.86
C GLU A 72 -1.35 -25.90 1.85
N ARG A 73 -0.28 -25.27 1.35
CA ARG A 73 0.67 -24.55 2.20
C ARG A 73 0.04 -23.38 2.92
N MET A 74 -0.86 -22.65 2.28
CA MET A 74 -1.59 -21.57 2.92
C MET A 74 -2.43 -22.08 4.11
N LYS A 75 -3.10 -23.23 3.96
CA LYS A 75 -3.84 -23.87 5.05
C LYS A 75 -2.91 -24.29 6.20
N THR A 76 -1.78 -24.90 5.88
CA THR A 76 -0.79 -25.32 6.89
C THR A 76 -0.19 -24.13 7.63
N CYS A 77 0.19 -23.06 6.93
CA CYS A 77 0.69 -21.84 7.54
C CYS A 77 -0.38 -21.16 8.41
N ALA A 78 -1.64 -21.10 7.97
CA ALA A 78 -2.73 -20.57 8.79
C ALA A 78 -2.95 -21.39 10.07
N ALA A 79 -2.84 -22.72 10.01
CA ALA A 79 -2.91 -23.59 11.19
C ALA A 79 -1.74 -23.32 12.15
N LYS A 80 -0.50 -23.25 11.65
CA LYS A 80 0.69 -22.89 12.44
C LYS A 80 0.56 -21.52 13.11
N TRP A 81 -0.07 -20.56 12.45
CA TRP A 81 -0.37 -19.26 13.06
C TRP A 81 -1.37 -19.38 14.23
N GLY A 82 -2.36 -20.25 14.10
CA GLY A 82 -3.32 -20.53 15.17
C GLY A 82 -2.69 -21.16 16.42
N GLU A 83 -1.66 -21.98 16.24
CA GLU A 83 -0.91 -22.65 17.32
C GLU A 83 0.05 -21.72 18.07
N LYS A 84 0.46 -20.60 17.47
CA LYS A 84 1.35 -19.63 18.12
C LYS A 84 0.69 -18.94 19.30
N SER A 85 1.46 -18.75 20.36
CA SER A 85 1.02 -17.96 21.52
C SER A 85 0.88 -16.48 21.16
N GLU A 86 0.12 -15.72 21.97
CA GLU A 86 0.02 -14.26 21.79
C GLU A 86 1.39 -13.57 21.91
N GLU A 87 2.29 -14.09 22.74
CA GLU A 87 3.66 -13.58 22.91
C GLU A 87 4.49 -13.75 21.63
N GLU A 88 4.37 -14.90 20.95
CA GLU A 88 5.05 -15.16 19.67
C GLU A 88 4.48 -14.30 18.54
N LYS A 89 3.17 -14.07 18.53
CA LYS A 89 2.52 -13.18 17.56
C LYS A 89 2.92 -11.73 17.80
N ASP A 90 3.09 -11.33 19.05
CA ASP A 90 3.52 -9.99 19.44
C ASP A 90 4.99 -9.72 19.12
N ALA A 91 5.87 -10.73 19.21
CA ALA A 91 7.26 -10.63 18.77
C ALA A 91 7.39 -10.33 17.26
N LEU A 92 6.37 -10.65 16.46
CA LEU A 92 6.32 -10.40 15.02
C LEU A 92 5.77 -9.01 14.66
N LYS A 93 5.23 -8.25 15.63
CA LYS A 93 4.91 -6.83 15.44
C LYS A 93 6.20 -6.08 15.19
N THR A 94 6.26 -5.33 14.08
CA THR A 94 7.37 -4.41 13.82
C THR A 94 7.42 -3.38 14.96
N ARG A 95 8.46 -3.49 15.79
CA ARG A 95 8.88 -2.38 16.68
C ARG A 95 9.35 -1.27 15.75
N ASP A 96 8.52 -0.25 15.58
CA ASP A 96 8.96 1.00 14.96
C ASP A 96 10.20 1.49 15.73
N LYS A 97 11.32 1.64 15.03
CA LYS A 97 12.55 2.24 15.55
C LYS A 97 12.69 3.62 14.94
#